data_AF-A0A8H6VN04-F1
#
_entry.id   AF-A0A8H6VN04-F1
#
_cell.length_a   1.000
_cell.length_b   1.000
_cell.length_c   1.000
_cell.angle_alpha   90.00
_cell.angle_beta   90.00
_cell.angle_gamma   90.00
#
_symmetry.space_group_name_H-M   'P 1'
#
loop_
_entity.id
_entity.type
_entity.pdbx_description
1 polymer ?
#
loop_
_entity_poly.entity_id
_entity_poly.type
_entity_poly.pdbx_seq_one_letter_code
_entity_poly.pdbx_strand_id
1 'polypeptide(L)'
;MVSTYEHGFKTDLHSLKPTISLTNKKFYGGIHLDANGTYWLSKDPNSPAFVGAPYDEIDLAWEQELLRKRYFGLSAEETKDQFGDEFGAQQDWIFDMFWVSPSTYHNLHCLNYIRKSLSPEHYGIKDTPAAPFVMSHRMHLDHCIEQIRQSLMCSLDLTPIPRPWIPSGEIYHADLDRWHTCRSWDAVRDQIDWQNRNFVNEDFDNATAVWKKHSPR
;
A
#
# COMPACT_ATOMS: atom_id res chain seq x y z
N MET A 1 5.14 19.28 21.01
CA MET A 1 3.88 18.74 20.46
C MET A 1 3.82 17.26 20.78
N VAL A 2 2.65 16.74 21.16
CA VAL A 2 2.44 15.31 21.39
C VAL A 2 2.30 14.64 20.01
N SER A 3 3.01 13.54 19.78
CA SER A 3 2.84 12.75 18.57
C SER A 3 1.48 12.05 18.58
N THR A 4 0.65 12.33 17.57
CA THR A 4 -0.72 11.83 17.45
C THR A 4 -1.01 11.43 16.01
N TYR A 5 -2.13 10.73 15.79
CA TYR A 5 -2.58 10.38 14.43
C TYR A 5 -2.75 11.63 13.54
N GLU A 6 -3.26 12.72 14.10
CA GLU A 6 -3.50 14.02 13.44
C GLU A 6 -2.24 14.88 13.24
N HIS A 7 -1.20 14.74 14.07
CA HIS A 7 -0.02 15.60 14.03
C HIS A 7 1.28 14.87 13.64
N GLY A 8 1.19 13.57 13.40
CA GLY A 8 2.33 12.74 13.03
C GLY A 8 3.01 12.07 14.22
N PHE A 9 3.55 10.89 13.96
CA PHE A 9 4.35 10.09 14.86
C PHE A 9 5.85 10.29 14.57
N LYS A 10 6.70 9.96 15.54
CA LYS A 10 8.16 10.02 15.33
C LYS A 10 8.62 9.16 14.16
N THR A 11 7.95 8.02 13.95
CA THR A 11 8.22 7.04 12.90
C THR A 11 7.64 7.40 11.53
N ASP A 12 6.85 8.48 11.43
CA ASP A 12 6.39 8.97 10.12
C ASP A 12 7.56 9.63 9.37
N LEU A 13 7.54 9.54 8.03
CA LEU A 13 8.53 10.19 7.17
C LEU A 13 8.51 11.71 7.43
N HIS A 14 9.64 12.28 7.86
CA HIS A 14 9.74 13.65 8.33
C HIS A 14 9.27 14.66 7.29
N SER A 15 9.63 14.46 6.03
CA SER A 15 9.28 15.30 4.90
C SER A 15 7.78 15.30 4.55
N LEU A 16 7.00 14.33 5.06
CA LEU A 16 5.55 14.23 4.84
C LEU A 16 4.72 14.68 6.03
N LYS A 17 5.33 14.87 7.22
CA LYS A 17 4.61 15.30 8.43
C LYS A 17 3.79 16.58 8.23
N PRO A 18 4.29 17.63 7.54
CA PRO A 18 3.52 18.86 7.32
C PRO A 18 2.23 18.66 6.50
N THR A 19 2.14 17.58 5.74
CA THR A 19 1.02 17.26 4.86
C THR A 19 -0.07 16.45 5.57
N ILE A 20 0.21 15.94 6.77
CA ILE A 20 -0.75 15.15 7.53
C ILE A 20 -1.99 16.00 7.83
N SER A 21 -3.12 15.52 7.34
CA SER A 21 -4.45 16.09 7.57
C SER A 21 -5.46 14.97 7.73
N LEU A 22 -6.54 15.21 8.47
CA LEU A 22 -7.60 14.23 8.67
C LEU A 22 -8.78 14.50 7.75
N THR A 23 -9.41 13.43 7.28
CA THR A 23 -10.64 13.45 6.51
C THR A 23 -11.56 12.32 6.96
N ASN A 24 -12.86 12.53 6.84
CA ASN A 24 -13.83 11.46 7.02
C ASN A 24 -14.07 10.77 5.67
N LYS A 25 -13.77 9.49 5.59
CA LYS A 25 -13.94 8.69 4.37
C LYS A 25 -14.95 7.59 4.62
N LYS A 26 -15.97 7.52 3.76
CA LYS A 26 -16.88 6.39 3.75
C LYS A 26 -16.20 5.21 3.06
N PHE A 27 -16.19 4.06 3.70
CA PHE A 27 -15.71 2.83 3.09
C PHE A 27 -16.82 2.18 2.26
N TYR A 28 -16.40 1.42 1.25
CA TYR A 28 -17.25 0.63 0.36
C TYR A 28 -16.64 -0.76 0.19
N GLY A 29 -17.39 -1.67 -0.44
CA GLY A 29 -17.05 -3.09 -0.52
C GLY A 29 -17.78 -3.96 0.51
N GLY A 30 -18.76 -3.39 1.24
CA GLY A 30 -19.68 -4.17 2.06
C GLY A 30 -20.49 -5.15 1.21
N ILE A 31 -20.79 -6.32 1.78
CA ILE A 31 -21.63 -7.34 1.13
C ILE A 31 -23.09 -7.02 1.42
N HIS A 32 -23.88 -6.95 0.36
CA HIS A 32 -25.32 -6.71 0.38
C HIS A 32 -26.06 -7.87 -0.26
N LEU A 33 -27.33 -8.04 0.13
CA LEU A 33 -28.20 -9.09 -0.36
C LEU A 33 -29.52 -8.48 -0.83
N ASP A 34 -29.91 -8.75 -2.07
CA ASP A 34 -31.20 -8.30 -2.59
C ASP A 34 -32.37 -9.21 -2.13
N ALA A 35 -33.60 -8.82 -2.49
CA ALA A 35 -34.80 -9.57 -2.15
C ALA A 35 -34.88 -10.96 -2.81
N ASN A 36 -34.08 -11.19 -3.86
CA ASN A 36 -34.01 -12.47 -4.57
C ASN A 36 -32.87 -13.36 -4.07
N GLY A 37 -32.12 -12.92 -3.04
CA GLY A 37 -31.02 -13.68 -2.47
C GLY A 37 -29.70 -13.56 -3.26
N THR A 38 -29.56 -12.54 -4.12
CA THR A 38 -28.32 -12.30 -4.86
C THR A 38 -27.37 -11.38 -4.08
N TYR A 39 -26.14 -11.85 -3.89
CA TYR A 39 -25.09 -11.07 -3.23
C TYR A 39 -24.43 -10.08 -4.19
N TRP A 40 -24.14 -8.88 -3.68
CA TRP A 40 -23.35 -7.88 -4.39
C TRP A 40 -22.49 -7.06 -3.43
N LEU A 41 -21.42 -6.47 -3.96
CA LEU A 41 -20.54 -5.58 -3.20
C LEU A 41 -20.93 -4.13 -3.45
N SER A 42 -21.01 -3.33 -2.37
CA SER A 42 -21.14 -1.89 -2.52
C SER A 42 -19.95 -1.29 -3.27
N LYS A 43 -20.23 -0.29 -4.09
CA LYS A 43 -19.23 0.41 -4.90
C LYS A 43 -19.29 1.89 -4.60
N ASP A 44 -18.13 2.52 -4.53
CA ASP A 44 -18.04 3.97 -4.55
C ASP A 44 -18.30 4.45 -5.98
N PRO A 45 -19.34 5.25 -6.24
CA PRO A 45 -19.64 5.75 -7.59
C PRO A 45 -18.57 6.73 -8.12
N ASN A 46 -17.70 7.27 -7.25
CA ASN A 46 -16.68 8.25 -7.61
C ASN A 46 -15.27 7.66 -7.67
N SER A 47 -15.12 6.35 -7.52
CA SER A 47 -13.83 5.65 -7.51
C SER A 47 -13.75 4.63 -8.63
N PRO A 48 -12.56 4.41 -9.24
CA PRO A 48 -12.35 3.26 -10.09
C PRO A 48 -12.50 1.95 -9.30
N ALA A 49 -12.66 0.85 -10.05
CA ALA A 49 -12.68 -0.49 -9.47
C ALA A 49 -11.26 -0.94 -9.12
N PHE A 50 -11.05 -1.38 -7.88
CA PHE A 50 -9.78 -1.95 -7.41
C PHE A 50 -9.84 -3.47 -7.19
N VAL A 51 -11.02 -4.08 -7.30
CA VAL A 51 -11.25 -5.50 -7.07
C VAL A 51 -12.19 -6.07 -8.12
N GLY A 52 -12.05 -7.37 -8.42
CA GLY A 52 -12.82 -8.08 -9.43
C GLY A 52 -11.99 -9.18 -10.09
N ALA A 53 -12.58 -9.83 -11.11
CA ALA A 53 -11.83 -10.69 -12.02
C ALA A 53 -10.75 -9.85 -12.73
N PRO A 54 -9.62 -10.46 -13.15
CA PRO A 54 -8.56 -9.74 -13.84
C PRO A 54 -9.06 -8.99 -15.07
N TYR A 55 -8.74 -7.70 -15.14
CA TYR A 55 -9.16 -6.79 -16.20
C TYR A 55 -8.21 -5.58 -16.21
N ASP A 56 -7.86 -5.08 -17.40
CA ASP A 56 -6.78 -4.09 -17.58
C ASP A 56 -7.03 -2.81 -16.79
N GLU A 57 -8.29 -2.37 -16.69
CA GLU A 57 -8.69 -1.15 -16.00
C GLU A 57 -8.48 -1.25 -14.48
N ILE A 58 -8.58 -2.46 -13.90
CA ILE A 58 -8.25 -2.68 -12.48
C ILE A 58 -6.74 -2.57 -12.30
N ASP A 59 -5.95 -3.19 -13.19
CA ASP A 59 -4.49 -3.12 -13.12
C ASP A 59 -3.99 -1.68 -13.28
N LEU A 60 -4.57 -0.94 -14.23
CA LEU A 60 -4.29 0.48 -14.42
C LEU A 60 -4.67 1.31 -13.19
N ALA A 61 -5.82 1.05 -12.55
CA ALA A 61 -6.20 1.74 -11.32
C ALA A 61 -5.19 1.49 -10.19
N TRP A 62 -4.72 0.26 -10.02
CA TRP A 62 -3.67 -0.06 -9.04
C TRP A 62 -2.34 0.64 -9.35
N GLU A 63 -1.91 0.59 -10.61
CA GLU A 63 -0.63 1.16 -11.03
C GLU A 63 -0.63 2.67 -10.96
N GLN A 64 -1.66 3.31 -11.51
CA GLN A 64 -1.76 4.76 -11.57
C GLN A 64 -2.17 5.33 -10.23
N GLU A 65 -3.24 4.87 -9.58
CA GLU A 65 -3.75 5.56 -8.39
C GLU A 65 -3.06 5.18 -7.09
N LEU A 66 -2.54 3.95 -6.99
CA LEU A 66 -2.02 3.42 -5.72
C LEU A 66 -0.50 3.23 -5.72
N LEU A 67 0.09 2.77 -6.83
CA LEU A 67 1.47 2.29 -6.83
C LEU A 67 2.45 3.14 -7.65
N ARG A 68 2.00 4.21 -8.31
CA ARG A 68 2.90 5.17 -8.97
C ARG A 68 3.84 5.80 -7.94
N LYS A 69 5.10 6.00 -8.33
CA LYS A 69 6.13 6.71 -7.56
C LYS A 69 6.21 6.28 -6.09
N ARG A 70 6.08 4.97 -5.84
CA ARG A 70 6.01 4.38 -4.50
C ARG A 70 7.38 4.27 -3.80
N TYR A 71 8.44 4.36 -4.59
CA TYR A 71 9.81 4.47 -4.10
C TYR A 71 10.16 5.94 -4.00
N PHE A 72 10.60 6.34 -2.82
CA PHE A 72 10.81 7.71 -2.41
C PHE A 72 12.30 7.91 -2.16
N GLY A 73 12.94 8.77 -2.96
CA GLY A 73 14.36 9.06 -2.82
C GLY A 73 14.59 10.14 -1.75
N LEU A 74 15.43 9.84 -0.77
CA LEU A 74 15.91 10.79 0.24
C LEU A 74 17.34 11.19 -0.10
N SER A 75 17.62 12.49 0.00
CA SER A 75 19.00 12.99 0.00
C SER A 75 19.77 12.49 1.23
N ALA A 76 21.09 12.64 1.24
CA ALA A 76 21.92 12.35 2.41
C ALA A 76 21.45 13.12 3.66
N GLU A 77 21.06 14.39 3.50
CA GLU A 77 20.57 15.22 4.60
C GLU A 77 19.23 14.70 5.15
N GLU A 78 18.27 14.41 4.27
CA GLU A 78 16.96 13.86 4.67
C GLU A 78 17.10 12.47 5.30
N THR A 79 18.00 11.64 4.80
CA THR A 79 18.30 10.32 5.37
C THR A 79 18.85 10.45 6.78
N LYS A 80 19.81 11.38 6.97
CA LYS A 80 20.38 11.64 8.29
C LYS A 80 19.37 12.25 9.26
N ASP A 81 18.51 13.14 8.79
CA ASP A 81 17.42 13.69 9.60
C ASP A 81 16.42 12.60 10.02
N GLN A 82 16.12 11.66 9.11
CA GLN A 82 15.14 10.60 9.34
C GLN A 82 15.66 9.45 10.22
N PHE A 83 16.91 9.04 10.03
CA PHE A 83 17.47 7.81 10.61
C PHE A 83 18.76 8.01 11.41
N GLY A 84 19.25 9.24 11.52
CA GLY A 84 20.57 9.51 12.09
C GLY A 84 21.68 8.85 11.25
N ASP A 85 22.64 8.22 11.92
CA ASP A 85 23.80 7.61 11.26
C ASP A 85 23.58 6.11 10.93
N GLU A 86 22.38 5.56 11.15
CA GLU A 86 22.08 4.11 11.03
C GLU A 86 22.44 3.53 9.64
N PHE A 87 22.11 4.24 8.57
CA PHE A 87 22.32 3.78 7.21
C PHE A 87 23.61 4.30 6.56
N GLY A 88 24.34 5.20 7.21
CA GLY A 88 25.58 5.77 6.67
C GLY A 88 25.43 6.30 5.23
N ALA A 89 26.39 5.97 4.36
CA ALA A 89 26.40 6.36 2.94
C ALA A 89 25.86 5.24 2.01
N GLN A 90 24.65 4.77 2.27
CA GLN A 90 23.96 3.76 1.45
C GLN A 90 23.15 4.34 0.27
N GLN A 91 23.48 5.56 -0.17
CA GLN A 91 22.86 6.16 -1.35
C GLN A 91 23.20 5.37 -2.63
N ASP A 92 22.27 5.33 -3.57
CA ASP A 92 22.47 4.69 -4.86
C ASP A 92 23.47 5.46 -5.73
N TRP A 93 24.15 4.78 -6.66
CA TRP A 93 25.22 5.40 -7.46
C TRP A 93 24.74 6.17 -8.70
N ILE A 94 23.46 6.08 -9.04
CA ILE A 94 22.89 6.72 -10.23
C ILE A 94 22.35 8.11 -9.85
N PHE A 95 21.60 8.18 -8.76
CA PHE A 95 20.87 9.36 -8.34
C PHE A 95 21.38 9.98 -7.04
N ASP A 96 22.34 9.33 -6.37
CA ASP A 96 22.80 9.71 -5.03
C ASP A 96 21.64 9.79 -4.03
N MET A 97 20.69 8.85 -4.13
CA MET A 97 19.50 8.83 -3.28
C MET A 97 19.45 7.59 -2.40
N PHE A 98 18.93 7.76 -1.18
CA PHE A 98 18.53 6.66 -0.32
C PHE A 98 17.05 6.37 -0.53
N TRP A 99 16.74 5.19 -1.07
CA TRP A 99 15.37 4.85 -1.46
C TRP A 99 14.60 4.23 -0.29
N VAL A 100 13.45 4.82 0.04
CA VAL A 100 12.49 4.31 1.02
C VAL A 100 11.12 4.10 0.37
N SER A 101 10.23 3.40 1.05
CA SER A 101 8.81 3.40 0.69
C SER A 101 7.99 3.61 1.97
N PRO A 102 7.08 4.60 2.03
CA PRO A 102 6.18 4.71 3.16
C PRO A 102 5.42 3.39 3.34
N SER A 103 5.27 2.92 4.58
CA SER A 103 4.71 1.59 4.88
C SER A 103 3.37 1.32 4.18
N THR A 104 2.49 2.32 4.07
CA THR A 104 1.21 2.21 3.33
C THR A 104 1.40 1.78 1.87
N TYR A 105 2.40 2.32 1.18
CA TYR A 105 2.68 1.98 -0.22
C TYR A 105 3.24 0.57 -0.37
N HIS A 106 4.11 0.16 0.55
CA HIS A 106 4.59 -1.22 0.61
C HIS A 106 3.45 -2.19 0.90
N ASN A 107 2.52 -1.84 1.79
CA ASN A 107 1.33 -2.65 2.07
C ASN A 107 0.37 -2.72 0.88
N LEU A 108 0.18 -1.63 0.14
CA LEU A 108 -0.59 -1.65 -1.11
C LEU A 108 0.10 -2.50 -2.17
N HIS A 109 1.43 -2.44 -2.28
CA HIS A 109 2.16 -3.34 -3.17
C HIS A 109 1.93 -4.81 -2.79
N CYS A 110 2.04 -5.14 -1.50
CA CYS A 110 1.79 -6.47 -0.97
C CYS A 110 0.34 -6.92 -1.25
N LEU A 111 -0.64 -6.04 -1.04
CA LEU A 111 -2.05 -6.34 -1.29
C LEU A 111 -2.32 -6.57 -2.78
N ASN A 112 -1.69 -5.79 -3.67
CA ASN A 112 -1.76 -6.00 -5.11
C ASN A 112 -1.14 -7.34 -5.52
N TYR A 113 -0.02 -7.73 -4.90
CA TYR A 113 0.61 -9.02 -5.13
C TYR A 113 -0.32 -10.17 -4.75
N ILE A 114 -0.96 -10.09 -3.57
CA ILE A 114 -1.99 -11.05 -3.14
C ILE A 114 -3.15 -11.07 -4.13
N ARG A 115 -3.68 -9.90 -4.54
CA ARG A 115 -4.77 -9.80 -5.52
C ARG A 115 -4.42 -10.52 -6.82
N LYS A 116 -3.26 -10.24 -7.42
CA LYS A 116 -2.80 -10.90 -8.64
C LYS A 116 -2.62 -12.42 -8.44
N SER A 117 -2.24 -12.84 -7.25
CA SER A 117 -2.07 -14.26 -6.90
C SER A 117 -3.39 -15.05 -6.83
N LEU A 118 -4.54 -14.37 -6.79
CA LEU A 118 -5.86 -15.01 -6.93
C LEU A 118 -6.16 -15.42 -8.38
N SER A 119 -5.35 -15.01 -9.36
CA SER A 119 -5.50 -15.36 -10.77
C SER A 119 -4.13 -15.66 -11.42
N PRO A 120 -3.43 -16.70 -10.94
CA PRO A 120 -2.04 -16.95 -11.30
C PRO A 120 -1.84 -17.22 -12.78
N GLU A 121 -2.81 -17.86 -13.44
CA GLU A 121 -2.77 -18.12 -14.89
C GLU A 121 -2.78 -16.83 -15.71
N HIS A 122 -3.65 -15.87 -15.35
CA HIS A 122 -3.75 -14.59 -16.02
C HIS A 122 -2.48 -13.76 -15.85
N TYR A 123 -1.88 -13.78 -14.65
CA TYR A 123 -0.68 -13.00 -14.34
C TYR A 123 0.64 -13.76 -14.58
N GLY A 124 0.59 -14.98 -15.12
CA GLY A 124 1.78 -15.79 -15.39
C GLY A 124 2.58 -16.16 -14.13
N ILE A 125 1.95 -16.18 -12.96
CA ILE A 125 2.59 -16.48 -11.68
C ILE A 125 2.86 -17.98 -11.60
N LYS A 126 4.12 -18.35 -11.42
CA LYS A 126 4.57 -19.73 -11.22
C LYS A 126 5.09 -19.89 -9.81
N ASP A 127 4.71 -20.98 -9.15
CA ASP A 127 5.29 -21.32 -7.85
C ASP A 127 6.68 -21.90 -8.06
N THR A 128 7.69 -21.03 -8.09
CA THR A 128 9.08 -21.44 -8.21
C THR A 128 9.63 -21.79 -6.82
N PRO A 129 10.30 -22.95 -6.66
CA PRO A 129 10.98 -23.30 -5.42
C PRO A 129 11.97 -22.22 -5.00
N ALA A 130 12.20 -22.10 -3.69
CA ALA A 130 13.25 -21.24 -3.18
C ALA A 130 14.61 -21.71 -3.71
N ALA A 131 15.45 -20.76 -4.10
CA ALA A 131 16.83 -21.00 -4.53
C ALA A 131 17.73 -19.90 -3.94
N PRO A 132 19.07 -20.08 -3.92
CA PRO A 132 19.97 -19.02 -3.47
C PRO A 132 19.67 -17.70 -4.19
N PHE A 133 19.43 -16.64 -3.40
CA PHE A 133 19.08 -15.30 -3.88
C PHE A 133 17.75 -15.16 -4.62
N VAL A 134 16.88 -16.19 -4.58
CA VAL A 134 15.55 -16.19 -5.21
C VAL A 134 14.50 -16.59 -4.18
N MET A 135 13.66 -15.63 -3.81
CA MET A 135 12.50 -15.86 -2.95
C MET A 135 11.42 -16.65 -3.71
N SER A 136 10.83 -17.66 -3.06
CA SER A 136 9.71 -18.39 -3.66
C SER A 136 8.44 -17.54 -3.68
N HIS A 137 7.50 -17.88 -4.57
CA HIS A 137 6.20 -17.23 -4.61
C HIS A 137 5.49 -17.30 -3.26
N ARG A 138 5.48 -18.50 -2.65
CA ARG A 138 4.88 -18.70 -1.33
C ARG A 138 5.52 -17.85 -0.23
N MET A 139 6.85 -17.78 -0.18
CA MET A 139 7.54 -16.96 0.83
C MET A 139 7.19 -15.46 0.67
N HIS A 140 7.07 -14.99 -0.58
CA HIS A 140 6.65 -13.62 -0.82
C HIS A 140 5.21 -13.36 -0.34
N LEU A 141 4.28 -14.28 -0.60
CA LEU A 141 2.90 -14.19 -0.07
C LEU A 141 2.88 -14.16 1.46
N ASP A 142 3.63 -15.04 2.12
CA ASP A 142 3.69 -15.09 3.59
C ASP A 142 4.24 -13.76 4.16
N HIS A 143 5.27 -13.17 3.55
CA HIS A 143 5.77 -11.83 3.88
C HIS A 143 4.71 -10.74 3.68
N CYS A 144 4.02 -10.74 2.54
CA CYS A 144 2.97 -9.78 2.23
C CYS A 144 1.85 -9.81 3.28
N ILE A 145 1.38 -11.00 3.62
CA ILE A 145 0.31 -11.20 4.62
C ILE A 145 0.76 -10.70 5.99
N GLU A 146 1.99 -11.02 6.39
CA GLU A 146 2.53 -10.62 7.69
C GLU A 146 2.68 -9.10 7.83
N GLN A 147 3.19 -8.42 6.80
CA GLN A 147 3.32 -6.96 6.79
C GLN A 147 1.94 -6.27 6.88
N ILE A 148 0.96 -6.73 6.11
CA ILE A 148 -0.40 -6.19 6.15
C ILE A 148 -1.05 -6.43 7.52
N ARG A 149 -0.92 -7.64 8.08
CA ARG A 149 -1.44 -7.98 9.41
C ARG A 149 -0.87 -7.04 10.48
N GLN A 150 0.45 -6.84 10.49
CA GLN A 150 1.11 -5.94 11.45
C GLN A 150 0.64 -4.48 11.26
N SER A 151 0.49 -4.01 10.02
CA SER A 151 0.01 -2.65 9.74
C SER A 151 -1.42 -2.41 10.22
N LEU A 152 -2.33 -3.37 10.03
CA LEU A 152 -3.70 -3.30 10.53
C LEU A 152 -3.74 -3.25 12.07
N MET A 153 -2.93 -4.08 12.74
CA MET A 153 -2.83 -4.07 14.20
C MET A 153 -2.18 -2.81 14.76
N CYS A 154 -1.24 -2.21 14.01
CA CYS A 154 -0.59 -0.96 14.38
C CYS A 154 -1.54 0.24 14.24
N SER A 155 -2.31 0.28 13.14
CA SER A 155 -3.24 1.38 12.87
C SER A 155 -4.47 1.34 13.78
N LEU A 156 -4.88 0.12 14.18
CA LEU A 156 -5.94 -0.17 15.15
C LEU A 156 -7.19 0.70 14.98
N ASP A 157 -7.78 0.70 13.79
CA ASP A 157 -9.02 1.42 13.53
C ASP A 157 -10.17 0.86 14.38
N LEU A 158 -10.68 1.68 15.31
CA LEU A 158 -11.73 1.32 16.25
C LEU A 158 -13.14 1.68 15.77
N THR A 159 -13.30 2.04 14.50
CA THR A 159 -14.61 2.33 13.90
C THR A 159 -15.54 1.12 14.07
N PRO A 160 -16.71 1.27 14.71
CA PRO A 160 -17.59 0.14 14.98
C PRO A 160 -18.22 -0.39 13.70
N ILE A 161 -18.18 -1.71 13.52
CA ILE A 161 -18.81 -2.41 12.41
C ILE A 161 -20.10 -3.07 12.91
N PRO A 162 -21.29 -2.48 12.63
CA PRO A 162 -22.55 -3.08 13.02
C PRO A 162 -22.79 -4.38 12.26
N ARG A 163 -23.56 -5.27 12.87
CA ARG A 163 -23.98 -6.55 12.27
C ARG A 163 -25.49 -6.66 12.27
N PRO A 164 -26.22 -5.99 11.36
CA PRO A 164 -27.67 -6.12 11.28
C PRO A 164 -28.10 -7.54 10.84
N TRP A 165 -29.32 -7.92 11.23
CA TRP A 165 -29.98 -9.11 10.70
C TRP A 165 -30.44 -8.85 9.26
N ILE A 166 -30.12 -9.75 8.34
CA ILE A 166 -30.55 -9.71 6.95
C ILE A 166 -31.58 -10.83 6.73
N PRO A 167 -32.89 -10.52 6.66
CA PRO A 167 -33.93 -11.54 6.56
C PRO A 167 -33.80 -12.45 5.34
N SER A 168 -33.46 -11.91 4.17
CA SER A 168 -33.33 -12.69 2.93
C SER A 168 -32.16 -13.69 2.95
N GLY A 169 -31.17 -13.46 3.82
CA GLY A 169 -30.01 -14.35 3.96
C GLY A 169 -30.06 -15.19 5.23
N GLU A 170 -30.98 -14.89 6.15
CA GLU A 170 -31.06 -15.50 7.48
C GLU A 170 -29.74 -15.40 8.27
N ILE A 171 -28.99 -14.29 8.13
CA ILE A 171 -27.71 -14.08 8.82
C ILE A 171 -27.60 -12.70 9.49
N TYR A 172 -26.76 -12.62 10.52
CA TYR A 172 -26.16 -11.35 10.94
C TYR A 172 -24.88 -11.11 10.15
N HIS A 173 -24.86 -10.05 9.33
CA HIS A 173 -23.70 -9.75 8.48
C HIS A 173 -23.08 -8.40 8.82
N ALA A 174 -21.75 -8.28 8.69
CA ALA A 174 -21.04 -7.04 8.90
C ALA A 174 -21.42 -5.98 7.85
N ASP A 175 -21.80 -4.80 8.30
CA ASP A 175 -22.02 -3.63 7.45
C ASP A 175 -20.75 -2.78 7.45
N LEU A 176 -19.94 -2.96 6.41
CA LEU A 176 -18.64 -2.31 6.24
C LEU A 176 -18.74 -0.91 5.63
N ASP A 177 -19.93 -0.48 5.21
CA ASP A 177 -20.12 0.81 4.52
C ASP A 177 -20.20 1.96 5.53
N ARG A 178 -19.18 2.06 6.39
CA ARG A 178 -19.11 2.98 7.53
C ARG A 178 -18.22 4.18 7.21
N TRP A 179 -18.39 5.23 8.00
CA TRP A 179 -17.50 6.39 7.97
C TRP A 179 -16.33 6.15 8.91
N HIS A 180 -15.12 6.36 8.39
CA HIS A 180 -13.86 6.26 9.12
C HIS A 180 -13.19 7.63 9.15
N THR A 181 -12.43 7.92 10.20
CA THR A 181 -11.51 9.07 10.22
C THR A 181 -10.15 8.59 9.76
N CYS A 182 -9.66 9.14 8.65
CA CYS A 182 -8.44 8.72 7.99
C CYS A 182 -7.49 9.90 7.83
N ARG A 183 -6.17 9.64 7.79
CA ARG A 183 -5.23 10.58 7.15
C ARG A 183 -5.60 10.73 5.67
N SER A 184 -5.55 11.96 5.17
CA SER A 184 -5.89 12.28 3.79
C SER A 184 -4.92 11.61 2.83
N TRP A 185 -5.42 10.64 2.07
CA TRP A 185 -4.66 9.98 1.01
C TRP A 185 -4.21 10.98 -0.05
N ASP A 186 -5.14 11.83 -0.52
CA ASP A 186 -4.88 12.76 -1.63
C ASP A 186 -3.81 13.77 -1.25
N ALA A 187 -3.85 14.33 -0.02
CA ALA A 187 -2.84 15.27 0.44
C ALA A 187 -1.44 14.64 0.44
N VAL A 188 -1.30 13.44 1.03
CA VAL A 188 -0.01 12.73 1.09
C VAL A 188 0.46 12.31 -0.30
N ARG A 189 -0.46 11.86 -1.15
CA ARG A 189 -0.19 11.49 -2.54
C ARG A 189 0.36 12.67 -3.33
N ASP A 190 -0.29 13.82 -3.27
CA ASP A 190 0.13 15.03 -3.98
C ASP A 190 1.53 15.48 -3.53
N GLN A 191 1.80 15.40 -2.23
CA GLN A 191 3.12 15.72 -1.70
C GLN A 191 4.20 14.75 -2.20
N ILE A 192 3.91 13.45 -2.20
CA ILE A 192 4.83 12.43 -2.72
C ILE A 192 5.07 12.65 -4.21
N ASP A 193 4.03 12.89 -4.99
CA ASP A 193 4.14 13.11 -6.43
C ASP A 193 4.96 14.38 -6.75
N TRP A 194 4.85 15.43 -5.90
CA TRP A 194 5.65 16.66 -6.01
C TRP A 194 7.12 16.47 -5.61
N GLN A 195 7.39 15.79 -4.50
CA GLN A 195 8.76 15.51 -4.04
C GLN A 195 9.49 14.59 -5.03
N ASN A 196 8.81 13.53 -5.48
CA ASN A 196 9.31 12.62 -6.51
C ASN A 196 8.98 13.06 -7.95
N ARG A 197 8.79 14.37 -8.22
CA ARG A 197 8.39 14.82 -9.57
C ARG A 197 9.37 14.44 -10.68
N ASN A 198 10.65 14.29 -10.33
CA ASN A 198 11.74 13.93 -11.24
C ASN A 198 12.06 12.43 -11.24
N PHE A 199 11.34 11.62 -10.45
CA PHE A 199 11.60 10.19 -10.31
C PHE A 199 10.35 9.36 -10.65
N VAL A 200 10.60 8.18 -11.16
CA VAL A 200 9.60 7.12 -11.43
C VAL A 200 10.02 5.82 -10.75
N ASN A 201 9.15 4.81 -10.77
CA ASN A 201 9.45 3.54 -10.08
C ASN A 201 10.64 2.82 -10.73
N GLU A 202 10.77 2.97 -12.05
CA GLU A 202 11.83 2.37 -12.87
C GLU A 202 13.22 2.89 -12.49
N ASP A 203 13.32 4.09 -11.91
CA ASP A 203 14.60 4.63 -11.43
C ASP A 203 15.16 3.79 -10.27
N PHE A 204 14.30 3.40 -9.33
CA PHE A 204 14.68 2.48 -8.25
C PHE A 204 15.05 1.08 -8.78
N ASP A 205 14.30 0.57 -9.76
CA ASP A 205 14.58 -0.72 -10.37
C ASP A 205 15.94 -0.70 -11.10
N ASN A 206 16.24 0.39 -11.80
CA ASN A 206 17.52 0.63 -12.47
C ASN A 206 18.67 0.74 -11.46
N ALA A 207 18.50 1.50 -10.38
CA ALA A 207 19.48 1.60 -9.30
C ALA A 207 19.78 0.23 -8.69
N THR A 208 18.73 -0.57 -8.41
CA THR A 208 18.85 -1.94 -7.90
C THR A 208 19.64 -2.84 -8.86
N ALA A 209 19.36 -2.75 -10.16
CA ALA A 209 20.07 -3.54 -11.18
C ALA A 209 21.57 -3.18 -11.26
N VAL A 210 21.90 -1.88 -11.21
CA VAL A 210 23.29 -1.41 -11.17
C VAL A 210 24.00 -1.86 -9.90
N TRP A 211 23.34 -1.75 -8.74
CA TRP A 211 23.90 -2.19 -7.46
C TRP A 211 24.26 -3.68 -7.47
N LYS A 212 23.37 -4.53 -7.97
CA LYS A 212 23.62 -5.98 -8.11
C LYS A 212 24.82 -6.32 -8.99
N LYS A 213 25.11 -5.48 -10.00
CA LYS A 213 26.24 -5.69 -10.92
C LYS A 213 27.59 -5.39 -10.25
N HIS A 214 27.61 -4.47 -9.30
CA HIS A 214 28.86 -3.94 -8.74
C HIS A 214 29.08 -4.26 -7.27
N SER A 215 28.06 -4.73 -6.55
CA SER A 215 28.22 -5.25 -5.20
C SER A 215 29.15 -6.48 -5.23
N PRO A 216 30.22 -6.53 -4.43
CA PRO A 216 30.94 -7.77 -4.20
C PRO A 216 29.94 -8.82 -3.69
N ARG A 217 29.96 -10.01 -4.29
CA ARG A 217 29.16 -11.15 -3.81
C ARG A 217 29.84 -11.83 -2.65
#